data_AF-A0A1Q7JSA8-F1
#
_entry.id   AF-A0A1Q7JSA8-F1
#
_cell.length_a   1.000
_cell.length_b   1.000
_cell.length_c   1.000
_cell.angle_alpha   90.00
_cell.angle_beta   90.00
_cell.angle_gamma   90.00
#
_symmetry.space_group_name_H-M   'P 1'
#
loop_
_entity.id
_entity.type
_entity.pdbx_description
1 polymer ?
#
loop_
_entity_poly.entity_id
_entity_poly.type
_entity_poly.pdbx_seq_one_letter_code
_entity_poly.pdbx_strand_id
1 'polypeptide(L)' 'MAVPRGSYSPAGQNGYRDGLGAGRDDARSRRAFDPVRAKRYREGDNDYDNRYGSRDEYKREYRSAFQQGYRDGYGGR' A
#
# COMPACT_ATOMS: atom_id res chain seq x y z
N MET A 1 -20.83 20.38 12.13
CA MET A 1 -19.85 19.42 12.70
C MET A 1 -19.77 18.22 11.78
N ALA A 2 -18.63 17.98 11.14
CA ALA A 2 -18.38 16.73 10.44
C ALA A 2 -16.92 16.38 10.68
N VAL A 3 -16.67 15.47 11.61
CA VAL A 3 -15.39 14.77 11.70
C VAL A 3 -15.32 13.94 10.42
N PRO A 4 -14.43 14.22 9.45
CA PRO A 4 -14.18 13.27 8.39
C PRO A 4 -13.52 12.09 9.10
N ARG A 5 -14.33 11.10 9.47
CA ARG A 5 -13.85 9.75 9.69
C ARG A 5 -13.12 9.45 8.40
N GLY A 6 -11.79 9.43 8.43
CA GLY A 6 -11.00 9.00 7.29
C GLY A 6 -11.43 7.58 6.98
N SER A 7 -12.47 7.43 6.17
CA SER A 7 -12.86 6.19 5.56
C SER A 7 -11.70 5.87 4.64
N TYR A 8 -10.69 5.24 5.20
CA TYR A 8 -9.50 4.80 4.50
C TYR A 8 -10.04 3.96 3.34
N SER A 9 -9.92 4.44 2.11
CA SER A 9 -10.53 3.76 0.97
C SER A 9 -9.99 2.33 0.93
N PRO A 10 -10.76 1.35 0.45
CA PRO A 10 -10.30 -0.04 0.34
C PRO A 10 -8.93 -0.13 -0.35
N ALA A 11 -8.71 0.70 -1.38
CA ALA A 11 -7.43 0.86 -2.07
C ALA A 11 -6.28 1.21 -1.13
N GLY A 12 -6.48 2.23 -0.30
CA GLY A 12 -5.51 2.64 0.70
C GLY A 12 -5.22 1.50 1.67
N GLN A 13 -6.27 0.87 2.24
CA GLN A 13 -6.10 -0.14 3.30
C GLN A 13 -5.33 -1.34 2.77
N ASN A 14 -5.64 -1.75 1.54
CA ASN A 14 -4.96 -2.83 0.85
C ASN A 14 -3.51 -2.45 0.55
N GLY A 15 -3.28 -1.25 -0.01
CA GLY A 15 -1.95 -0.72 -0.29
C GLY A 15 -1.07 -0.68 0.96
N TYR A 16 -1.55 -0.08 2.05
CA TYR A 16 -0.79 0.05 3.29
C TYR A 16 -0.44 -1.30 3.92
N ARG A 17 -1.39 -2.25 3.98
CA ARG A 17 -1.15 -3.60 4.51
C ARG A 17 -0.12 -4.37 3.69
N ASP A 18 -0.25 -4.34 2.37
CA ASP A 18 0.70 -4.99 1.47
C ASP A 18 2.09 -4.35 1.53
N GLY A 19 2.13 -3.02 1.60
CA GLY A 19 3.35 -2.24 1.78
C GLY A 19 4.06 -2.65 3.06
N LEU A 20 3.35 -2.66 4.19
CA LEU A 20 3.86 -3.09 5.50
C LEU A 20 4.48 -4.48 5.45
N GLY A 21 3.80 -5.45 4.83
CA GLY A 21 4.31 -6.81 4.68
C GLY A 21 5.59 -6.86 3.85
N ALA A 22 5.60 -6.18 2.70
CA ALA A 22 6.75 -6.13 1.81
C ALA A 22 7.96 -5.42 2.46
N GLY A 23 7.74 -4.30 3.14
CA GLY A 23 8.79 -3.56 3.83
C GLY A 23 9.42 -4.37 4.95
N ARG A 24 8.60 -5.09 5.74
CA ARG A 24 9.08 -6.00 6.79
C ARG A 24 9.87 -7.17 6.21
N ASP A 25 9.41 -7.77 5.13
CA ASP A 25 10.09 -8.88 4.46
C ASP A 25 11.46 -8.46 3.93
N ASP A 26 11.52 -7.31 3.25
CA ASP A 26 12.77 -6.74 2.73
C ASP A 26 13.74 -6.37 3.87
N ALA A 27 13.25 -5.73 4.93
CA ALA A 27 14.07 -5.42 6.10
C ALA A 27 14.61 -6.67 6.80
N ARG A 28 13.78 -7.71 6.96
CA ARG A 28 14.19 -9.02 7.52
C ARG A 28 15.22 -9.72 6.64
N SER A 29 15.04 -9.64 5.33
CA SER A 29 15.93 -10.21 4.32
C SER A 29 17.19 -9.36 4.08
N ARG A 30 17.36 -8.23 4.80
CA ARG A 30 18.45 -7.25 4.60
C ARG A 30 18.54 -6.73 3.16
N ARG A 31 17.41 -6.70 2.45
CA ARG A 31 17.30 -6.07 1.13
C ARG A 31 17.30 -4.56 1.28
N ALA A 32 17.68 -3.86 0.22
CA ALA A 32 17.61 -2.40 0.18
C ALA A 32 16.14 -1.94 0.16
N PHE A 33 15.89 -0.74 0.70
CA PHE A 33 14.59 -0.08 0.65
C PHE A 33 14.20 0.19 -0.81
N ASP A 34 13.28 -0.60 -1.35
CA ASP A 34 12.84 -0.49 -2.73
C ASP A 34 11.35 -0.89 -2.91
N PRO A 35 10.41 0.00 -2.56
CA PRO A 35 8.99 -0.25 -2.70
C PRO A 35 8.57 -0.45 -4.17
N VAL A 36 9.28 0.13 -5.14
CA VAL A 36 8.90 0.08 -6.56
C VAL A 36 9.25 -1.26 -7.22
N ARG A 37 10.23 -2.00 -6.69
CA ARG A 37 10.54 -3.36 -7.13
C ARG A 37 9.50 -4.39 -6.69
N ALA A 38 8.74 -4.10 -5.64
CA ALA A 38 7.70 -5.00 -5.16
C ALA A 38 6.66 -5.28 -6.27
N LYS A 39 6.37 -6.56 -6.52
CA LYS A 39 5.39 -6.96 -7.54
C LYS A 39 4.02 -6.31 -7.29
N ARG A 40 3.58 -6.31 -6.04
CA ARG A 40 2.34 -5.70 -5.55
C ARG A 40 2.23 -4.21 -5.85
N TYR A 41 3.33 -3.46 -5.73
CA TYR A 41 3.36 -2.04 -6.09
C TYR A 41 3.17 -1.81 -7.60
N ARG A 42 3.81 -2.65 -8.43
CA ARG A 42 3.71 -2.58 -9.89
C ARG A 42 2.29 -2.88 -10.38
N GLU A 43 1.71 -3.96 -9.85
CA GLU A 43 0.32 -4.36 -10.13
C GLU A 43 -0.66 -3.28 -9.64
N GLY A 44 -0.56 -2.88 -8.37
CA GLY A 44 -1.29 -1.75 -7.79
C GLY A 44 -2.80 -1.97 -7.65
N ASP A 45 -3.29 -3.17 -7.94
CA ASP A 45 -4.71 -3.51 -8.00
C ASP A 45 -5.05 -4.75 -7.16
N ASN A 46 -4.22 -5.02 -6.15
CA ASN A 46 -4.48 -6.13 -5.24
C ASN A 46 -5.82 -5.91 -4.52
N ASP A 47 -6.68 -6.93 -4.48
CA ASP A 47 -8.05 -6.88 -3.96
C ASP A 47 -8.95 -5.79 -4.61
N TYR A 48 -8.64 -5.35 -5.84
CA TYR A 48 -9.51 -4.43 -6.57
C TYR A 48 -10.84 -5.10 -6.95
N ASP A 49 -11.94 -4.44 -6.60
CA ASP A 49 -13.30 -4.73 -7.08
C ASP A 49 -13.84 -3.50 -7.82
N ASN A 50 -14.55 -3.72 -8.93
CA ASN A 50 -15.19 -2.66 -9.71
C ASN A 50 -16.19 -1.82 -8.88
N ARG A 51 -16.67 -2.34 -7.76
CA ARG A 51 -17.51 -1.60 -6.79
C ARG A 51 -16.76 -0.45 -6.11
N TYR A 52 -15.42 -0.47 -6.10
CA TYR A 52 -14.60 0.58 -5.49
C TYR A 52 -14.33 1.77 -6.41
N GLY A 53 -14.81 1.72 -7.66
CA GLY A 53 -14.63 2.77 -8.65
C GLY A 53 -13.64 2.37 -9.75
N SER A 54 -13.03 3.36 -10.40
CA SER A 54 -12.11 3.13 -11.53
C SER A 54 -10.79 2.51 -11.06
N ARG A 55 -10.32 1.47 -11.76
CA ARG A 55 -9.03 0.80 -11.49
C ARG A 55 -7.85 1.77 -11.45
N ASP A 56 -7.85 2.83 -12.25
CA ASP A 56 -6.80 3.85 -12.25
C ASP A 56 -6.77 4.67 -10.96
N GLU A 57 -7.93 5.08 -10.44
CA GLU A 57 -8.05 5.78 -9.16
C GLU A 57 -7.55 4.88 -8.02
N TYR A 58 -8.02 3.63 -8.02
CA TYR A 58 -7.62 2.61 -7.06
C TYR A 58 -6.10 2.42 -7.06
N LYS A 59 -5.49 2.28 -8.23
CA LYS A 59 -4.03 2.10 -8.38
C LYS A 59 -3.24 3.28 -7.84
N ARG A 60 -3.70 4.51 -8.07
CA ARG A 60 -3.03 5.72 -7.54
C ARG A 60 -3.04 5.72 -6.02
N GLU A 61 -4.19 5.49 -5.42
CA GLU A 61 -4.34 5.50 -3.97
C GLU A 61 -3.61 4.32 -3.31
N TYR A 62 -3.74 3.12 -3.88
CA TYR A 62 -3.03 1.92 -3.44
C TYR A 62 -1.51 2.15 -3.42
N ARG A 63 -0.93 2.69 -4.50
CA ARG A 63 0.52 2.93 -4.59
C ARG A 63 1.00 3.97 -3.58
N SER A 64 0.19 5.00 -3.31
CA SER A 64 0.50 6.00 -2.29
C SER A 64 0.52 5.38 -0.89
N ALA A 65 -0.50 4.59 -0.55
CA ALA A 65 -0.59 3.90 0.73
C ALA A 65 0.48 2.79 0.89
N PHE A 66 0.79 2.09 -0.20
CA PHE A 66 1.83 1.06 -0.24
C PHE A 66 3.20 1.61 0.13
N GLN A 67 3.59 2.76 -0.44
CA GLN A 67 4.88 3.39 -0.10
C GLN A 67 4.98 3.76 1.37
N GLN A 68 3.88 4.29 1.93
CA GLN A 68 3.80 4.62 3.36
C GLN A 68 3.95 3.37 4.23
N GLY A 69 3.15 2.33 3.96
CA GLY A 69 3.22 1.07 4.70
C GLY A 69 4.58 0.38 4.56
N TYR A 70 5.17 0.41 3.37
CA TYR A 70 6.49 -0.16 3.11
C TYR A 70 7.57 0.53 3.93
N ARG A 71 7.55 1.86 4.01
CA ARG A 71 8.46 2.60 4.88
C ARG A 71 8.27 2.26 6.35
N ASP A 72 7.04 2.21 6.83
CA ASP A 72 6.74 1.88 8.22
C ASP A 72 7.19 0.44 8.56
N GLY A 73 6.98 -0.50 7.63
CA GLY A 73 7.38 -1.90 7.78
C GLY A 73 8.88 -2.13 7.68
N TYR A 74 9.58 -1.36 6.83
CA TYR A 74 11.01 -1.46 6.64
C TYR A 74 11.80 -0.78 7.77
N GLY A 75 11.30 0.34 8.26
CA GLY A 75 11.93 1.15 9.32
C GLY A 75 11.56 0.73 10.75
N GLY A 76 10.48 -0.03 10.93
CA GLY A 76 10.05 -0.53 12.24
C GLY A 76 10.99 -1.60 12.79
N ARG A 77 12.03 -1.16 13.51
CA ARG A 77 12.87 -1.99 14.38
C ARG A 77 12.29 -2.06 15.79
#